data_AF-A0A7K6UG28-F1
#
_entry.id   AF-A0A7K6UG28-F1
#
_cell.length_a   1.000
_cell.length_b   1.000
_cell.length_c   1.000
_cell.angle_alpha   90.00
_cell.angle_beta   90.00
_cell.angle_gamma   90.00
#
_symmetry.space_group_name_H-M   'P 1'
#
loop_
_entity.id
_entity.type
_entity.pdbx_description
1 polymer ?
#
loop_
_entity_poly.entity_id
_entity_poly.type
_entity_poly.pdbx_seq_one_letter_code
_entity_poly.pdbx_strand_id
1 'polypeptide(L)' 'RMPRQAQRLTDHDTNPCVAESEASRKCMDDNNCNKDMCTAYFLKYKSCRKFW' A
#
# COMPACT_ATOMS: atom_id res chain seq x y z
N ARG A 1 8.99 -14.85 -10.87
CA ARG A 1 9.89 -14.17 -9.91
C ARG A 1 9.25 -12.84 -9.54
N MET A 2 8.82 -12.65 -8.29
CA MET A 2 8.22 -11.38 -7.87
C MET A 2 9.27 -10.27 -7.95
N PRO A 3 8.93 -9.06 -8.45
CA PRO A 3 9.89 -7.95 -8.49
C PRO A 3 10.30 -7.56 -7.07
N ARG A 4 11.58 -7.23 -6.87
CA ARG A 4 12.17 -6.89 -5.56
C ARG A 4 11.42 -5.76 -4.83
N GLN A 5 10.77 -4.88 -5.57
CA GLN A 5 9.93 -3.81 -5.01
C GLN A 5 8.62 -4.35 -4.42
N ALA A 6 8.01 -5.37 -5.03
CA ALA A 6 6.82 -6.03 -4.49
C ALA A 6 7.14 -6.79 -3.20
N GLN A 7 8.33 -7.38 -3.08
CA GLN A 7 8.78 -8.02 -1.83
C GLN A 7 8.90 -7.02 -0.68
N ARG A 8 9.50 -5.85 -0.90
CA ARG A 8 9.62 -4.80 0.14
C ARG A 8 8.27 -4.20 0.56
N LEU A 9 7.26 -4.28 -0.30
CA LEU A 9 5.91 -3.79 -0.01
C LEU A 9 5.10 -4.75 0.87
N THR A 10 5.48 -6.03 0.92
CA THR A 10 4.77 -7.11 1.63
C THR A 10 5.55 -7.67 2.82
N ASP A 11 6.78 -7.20 3.04
CA ASP A 11 7.63 -7.63 4.13
C ASP A 11 7.23 -6.89 5.41
N HIS A 12 6.51 -7.59 6.29
CA HIS A 12 6.03 -7.07 7.57
C HIS A 12 7.17 -6.76 8.56
N ASP A 13 8.35 -7.35 8.37
CA ASP A 13 9.50 -7.17 9.26
C ASP A 13 10.31 -5.91 8.92
N THR A 14 10.27 -5.45 7.66
CA THR A 14 11.00 -4.25 7.21
C THR A 14 10.13 -3.08 6.78
N ASN A 15 8.84 -3.28 6.52
CA ASN A 15 7.93 -2.21 6.11
C ASN A 15 6.78 -2.05 7.13
N PRO A 16 6.87 -1.09 8.06
CA PRO A 16 5.81 -0.86 9.05
C PRO A 16 4.48 -0.39 8.42
N CYS A 17 4.47 -0.11 7.11
CA CYS A 17 3.31 0.33 6.34
C CYS A 17 2.74 -0.77 5.42
N VAL A 18 3.00 -2.06 5.67
CA VAL A 18 2.46 -3.16 4.85
C VAL A 18 0.93 -3.15 4.86
N ALA A 19 0.28 -3.02 6.02
CA ALA A 19 -1.18 -2.99 6.11
C ALA A 19 -1.79 -1.90 5.19
N GLU A 20 -1.16 -0.72 5.17
CA GLU A 20 -1.61 0.42 4.37
C GLU A 20 -1.33 0.22 2.88
N SER A 21 -0.22 -0.47 2.55
CA SER A 21 0.12 -0.86 1.18
C SER A 21 -0.86 -1.88 0.62
N GLU A 22 -1.22 -2.88 1.42
CA GLU A 22 -2.18 -3.92 1.07
C GLU A 22 -3.60 -3.35 0.93
N ALA A 23 -4.02 -2.50 1.86
CA ALA A 23 -5.32 -1.83 1.79
C ALA A 23 -5.44 -0.96 0.53
N SER A 24 -4.37 -0.22 0.18
CA SER A 24 -4.32 0.58 -1.05
C SER A 24 -4.39 -0.28 -2.31
N ARG A 25 -3.70 -1.43 -2.32
CA ARG A 25 -3.72 -2.36 -3.46
C ARG A 25 -5.09 -3.04 -3.61
N LYS A 26 -5.65 -3.54 -2.51
CA LYS A 26 -6.97 -4.15 -2.50
C LYS A 26 -8.04 -3.18 -2.99
N CYS A 27 -8.00 -1.93 -2.54
CA CYS A 27 -8.93 -0.90 -3.03
C CYS A 27 -8.82 -0.71 -4.55
N MET A 28 -7.60 -0.69 -5.10
CA MET A 28 -7.41 -0.58 -6.55
C MET A 28 -7.97 -1.78 -7.31
N ASP A 29 -7.78 -2.98 -6.78
CA ASP A 29 -8.32 -4.22 -7.37
C ASP A 29 -9.86 -4.22 -7.34
N ASP A 30 -10.47 -3.76 -6.25
CA ASP A 30 -11.92 -3.71 -6.04
C ASP A 30 -12.62 -2.60 -6.85
N ASN A 31 -11.90 -1.52 -7.21
CA ASN A 31 -12.45 -0.33 -7.86
C ASN A 31 -11.99 -0.14 -9.31
N ASN A 32 -11.65 -1.23 -10.03
CA ASN A 32 -11.20 -1.18 -11.42
C ASN A 32 -10.04 -0.19 -11.64
N CYS A 33 -9.09 -0.14 -10.70
CA CYS A 33 -7.97 0.80 -10.68
C CYS A 33 -8.34 2.29 -10.59
N ASN A 34 -9.55 2.63 -10.14
CA ASN A 34 -9.93 4.02 -9.88
C ASN A 34 -9.25 4.55 -8.62
N LYS A 35 -8.19 5.35 -8.82
CA LYS A 35 -7.38 5.92 -7.74
C LYS A 35 -8.15 6.88 -6.85
N ASP A 36 -9.15 7.57 -7.38
CA ASP A 36 -9.87 8.61 -6.64
C ASP A 36 -10.66 7.98 -5.48
N MET A 37 -11.24 6.79 -5.73
CA MET A 37 -11.93 5.98 -4.71
C MET A 37 -11.00 5.51 -3.59
N CYS A 38 -9.70 5.42 -3.88
CA CYS A 38 -8.68 4.90 -2.96
C CYS A 38 -7.83 5.98 -2.28
N THR A 39 -8.15 7.26 -2.49
CA THR A 39 -7.39 8.40 -1.96
C THR A 39 -7.13 8.30 -0.46
N ALA A 40 -8.12 7.87 0.32
CA ALA A 40 -7.98 7.71 1.76
C ALA A 40 -6.91 6.66 2.15
N TYR A 41 -6.83 5.55 1.43
CA TYR A 41 -5.81 4.51 1.68
C TYR A 41 -4.41 5.02 1.32
N PHE A 42 -4.29 5.75 0.21
CA PHE A 42 -3.01 6.38 -0.16
C PHE A 42 -2.56 7.43 0.85
N LEU A 43 -3.49 8.21 1.42
CA LEU A 43 -3.17 9.18 2.47
C LEU A 43 -2.69 8.47 3.73
N LYS A 44 -3.34 7.37 4.15
CA LYS A 44 -2.88 6.57 5.29
C LYS A 44 -1.49 5.98 5.06
N TYR A 45 -1.24 5.44 3.86
CA TYR A 45 0.09 4.95 3.48
C TYR A 45 1.15 6.05 3.54
N LYS A 46 0.87 7.25 3.01
CA LYS A 46 1.77 8.41 3.09
C LYS A 46 2.03 8.84 4.54
N SER A 47 1.00 8.87 5.37
CA SER A 47 1.13 9.22 6.79
C SER A 47 1.98 8.20 7.54
N CYS A 48 1.78 6.90 7.30
CA CYS A 48 2.61 5.85 7.88
C CYS A 48 4.09 6.02 7.49
N ARG A 49 4.37 6.21 6.19
CA ARG A 49 5.72 6.43 5.65
C ARG A 49 6.39 7.74 6.11
N LYS A 50 5.61 8.69 6.63
CA LYS A 50 6.13 9.94 7.20
C LYS A 50 6.48 9.77 8.68
N PHE A 51 5.78 8.90 9.38
CA PHE A 51 5.98 8.63 10.79
C PHE A 51 7.16 7.67 11.04
N TRP A 52 7.27 6.62 10.23
CA TRP A 52 8.32 5.60 10.27
C TRP A 52 9.43 5.88 9.25
#